data_AF-A0A2A6M782-F1
#
_entry.id   AF-A0A2A6M782-F1
#
_cell.length_a   1.000
_cell.length_b   1.000
_cell.length_c   1.000
_cell.angle_alpha   90.00
_cell.angle_beta   90.00
_cell.angle_gamma   90.00
#
_symmetry.space_group_name_H-M   'P 1'
#
loop_
_entity.id
_entity.type
_entity.pdbx_description
1 polymer ?
#
loop_
_entity_poly.entity_id
_entity_poly.type
_entity_poly.pdbx_seq_one_letter_code
_entity_poly.pdbx_strand_id
1 'polypeptide(L)' 'MATTVRAEKLGTQMSDSDVESALGVACELLEMTQEAIIRLIIREWLEEYGFLPIYDLDEGSETEGNA' A
#
# COMPACT_ATOMS: atom_id res chain seq x y z
N MET A 1 -21.13 40.40 -16.32
CA MET A 1 -19.98 39.57 -16.73
C MET A 1 -19.67 38.64 -15.56
N ALA A 2 -20.28 37.46 -15.53
CA ALA A 2 -20.03 36.48 -14.48
C ALA A 2 -18.71 35.76 -14.80
N THR A 3 -17.65 36.11 -14.10
CA THR A 3 -16.42 35.33 -14.10
C THR A 3 -16.69 34.05 -13.32
N THR A 4 -17.11 33.01 -14.02
CA THR A 4 -17.16 31.66 -13.49
C THR A 4 -15.75 31.26 -13.12
N VAL A 5 -15.48 31.22 -11.81
CA VAL A 5 -14.41 30.41 -11.22
C VAL A 5 -14.77 28.96 -11.55
N ARG A 6 -14.32 28.50 -12.71
CA ARG A 6 -14.47 27.10 -13.12
C ARG A 6 -13.66 26.30 -12.11
N ALA A 7 -14.30 25.35 -11.46
CA ALA A 7 -13.72 24.46 -10.47
C ALA A 7 -12.57 23.63 -11.08
N GLU A 8 -11.34 24.18 -11.10
CA GLU A 8 -10.11 23.48 -11.52
C GLU A 8 -9.59 22.55 -10.41
N LYS A 9 -10.51 21.78 -9.82
CA LYS A 9 -10.18 20.64 -8.95
C LYS A 9 -11.11 19.48 -9.26
N LEU A 10 -11.29 19.20 -10.54
CA LEU A 10 -11.74 17.89 -11.01
C LEU A 10 -10.52 16.99 -10.91
N GLY A 11 -10.62 15.98 -10.04
CA GLY A 11 -9.51 15.14 -9.60
C GLY A 11 -8.57 14.77 -10.73
N THR A 12 -7.27 14.99 -10.49
CA THR A 12 -6.23 14.48 -11.38
C THR A 12 -6.50 12.99 -11.55
N GLN A 13 -6.92 12.61 -12.74
CA GLN A 13 -7.05 11.19 -13.06
C GLN A 13 -5.61 10.69 -13.05
N MET A 14 -5.27 9.90 -12.04
CA MET A 14 -3.97 9.27 -11.94
C MET A 14 -3.80 8.40 -13.18
N SER A 15 -2.89 8.82 -14.06
CA SER A 15 -2.56 8.07 -15.27
C SER A 15 -1.64 6.91 -14.92
N ASP A 16 -1.57 5.89 -15.77
CA ASP A 16 -0.63 4.78 -15.58
C ASP A 16 0.82 5.28 -15.41
N SER A 17 1.17 6.38 -16.10
CA SER A 17 2.46 7.05 -15.96
C SER A 17 2.68 7.65 -14.56
N ASP A 18 1.63 8.16 -13.91
CA ASP A 18 1.72 8.67 -12.55
C ASP A 18 1.93 7.52 -11.55
N VAL A 19 1.29 6.37 -11.79
CA VAL A 19 1.48 5.14 -11.01
C VAL A 19 2.92 4.65 -11.12
N GLU A 20 3.45 4.54 -12.34
CA GLU A 20 4.83 4.12 -12.58
C GLU A 20 5.85 5.07 -11.93
N SER A 21 5.61 6.38 -12.03
CA SER A 21 6.47 7.39 -11.41
C SER A 21 6.47 7.30 -9.89
N ALA A 22 5.29 7.19 -9.28
CA ALA A 22 5.16 7.05 -7.83
C ALA A 22 5.83 5.77 -7.33
N LEU A 23 5.69 4.67 -8.07
CA LEU A 23 6.34 3.41 -7.75
C LEU A 23 7.87 3.51 -7.85
N GLY A 24 8.40 4.21 -8.86
CA GLY A 24 9.82 4.51 -8.99
C GLY A 24 10.36 5.29 -7.79
N VAL A 25 9.66 6.36 -7.39
CA VAL A 25 10.01 7.15 -6.19
C VAL A 25 9.98 6.28 -4.93
N ALA A 26 9.00 5.39 -4.78
CA ALA A 26 8.95 4.47 -3.65
C ALA A 26 10.15 3.50 -3.63
N CYS A 27 10.58 3.00 -4.80
CA CYS A 27 11.78 2.16 -4.93
C CYS A 27 13.03 2.87 -4.44
N GLU A 28 13.21 4.12 -4.86
CA GLU A 28 14.35 4.95 -4.46
C GLU A 28 14.33 5.26 -2.96
N LEU A 29 13.17 5.66 -2.42
CA LEU A 29 13.03 6.04 -1.01
C LEU A 29 13.22 4.89 -0.04
N LEU A 30 12.79 3.68 -0.42
CA LEU A 30 12.86 2.50 0.43
C LEU A 30 14.09 1.64 0.16
N GLU A 31 14.92 2.03 -0.82
CA GLU A 31 16.08 1.24 -1.28
C GLU A 31 15.70 -0.21 -1.66
N MET A 32 14.51 -0.38 -2.23
CA MET A 32 13.94 -1.69 -2.59
C MET A 32 13.78 -1.82 -4.10
N THR A 33 13.79 -3.06 -4.58
CA THR A 33 13.44 -3.33 -5.97
C THR A 33 11.95 -3.14 -6.20
N GLN A 34 11.57 -2.80 -7.44
CA GLN A 34 10.18 -2.67 -7.85
C GLN A 34 9.35 -3.93 -7.53
N GLU A 35 9.92 -5.10 -7.78
CA GLU A 35 9.30 -6.38 -7.45
C GLU A 35 9.04 -6.53 -5.94
N ALA A 36 10.01 -6.16 -5.09
CA ALA A 36 9.87 -6.26 -3.65
C ALA A 36 8.78 -5.32 -3.11
N ILE A 37 8.69 -4.09 -3.64
CA ILE A 37 7.64 -3.13 -3.26
C ILE A 37 6.26 -3.59 -3.72
N ILE A 38 6.11 -4.07 -4.98
CA ILE A 38 4.82 -4.57 -5.46
C ILE A 38 4.34 -5.73 -4.58
N ARG A 39 5.23 -6.66 -4.21
CA ARG A 39 4.87 -7.76 -3.29
C ARG A 39 4.47 -7.26 -1.91
N LEU A 40 5.12 -6.21 -1.41
CA LEU A 40 4.79 -5.59 -0.12
C LEU A 40 3.41 -4.94 -0.16
N ILE A 41 3.14 -4.10 -1.16
CA ILE A 41 1.84 -3.44 -1.34
C ILE A 41 0.71 -4.49 -1.45
N ILE A 42 0.90 -5.52 -2.28
CA ILE A 42 -0.12 -6.57 -2.45
C ILE A 42 -0.32 -7.35 -1.15
N ARG A 43 0.74 -7.66 -0.40
CA ARG A 43 0.64 -8.35 0.89
C ARG A 43 -0.18 -7.53 1.88
N GLU A 44 0.19 -6.27 2.09
CA GLU A 44 -0.52 -5.38 3.03
C GLU A 44 -2.00 -5.24 2.64
N TRP A 45 -2.29 -5.11 1.35
CA TRP A 45 -3.66 -5.05 0.86
C TRP A 45 -4.42 -6.34 1.16
N LEU A 46 -3.84 -7.51 0.88
CA LEU A 46 -4.49 -8.78 1.15
C LEU A 46 -4.66 -9.06 2.65
N GLU A 47 -3.74 -8.59 3.50
CA GLU A 47 -3.85 -8.68 4.96
C GLU A 47 -4.98 -7.78 5.49
N GLU A 48 -5.06 -6.53 5.03
CA GLU A 48 -6.11 -5.58 5.42
C GLU A 48 -7.53 -6.09 5.06
N TYR A 49 -7.68 -6.71 3.90
CA TYR A 49 -8.95 -7.27 3.44
C TYR A 49 -9.22 -8.71 3.94
N GLY A 50 -8.34 -9.28 4.77
CA GLY A 50 -8.51 -10.60 5.38
C GLY A 50 -8.38 -11.78 4.40
N PHE A 51 -7.75 -11.57 3.25
CA PHE A 51 -7.45 -12.62 2.27
C PHE A 51 -6.17 -13.38 2.57
N LEU A 52 -5.27 -12.80 3.38
CA LEU A 52 -4.15 -13.50 3.99
C LEU A 52 -4.43 -13.69 5.48
N PRO A 53 -4.08 -14.85 6.07
CA PRO A 53 -4.06 -14.97 7.52
C PRO A 53 -3.06 -13.93 8.04
N ILE A 54 -3.55 -12.97 8.81
CA ILE A 54 -2.71 -12.09 9.63
C ILE A 54 -2.01 -13.05 10.58
N TYR A 55 -0.74 -13.34 10.33
CA TYR A 55 0.10 -13.93 11.36
C TYR A 55 0.31 -12.82 12.38
N ASP A 56 -0.64 -12.67 13.29
CA ASP A 56 -0.31 -12.14 14.61
C ASP A 56 0.82 -13.05 15.09
N LEU A 57 2.03 -12.49 15.08
CA LEU A 57 3.14 -13.03 15.82
C LEU A 57 2.71 -12.95 17.28
N ASP A 58 1.95 -13.95 17.74
CA ASP A 58 1.74 -14.26 19.14
C ASP A 58 3.11 -14.65 19.70
N GLU A 59 3.93 -13.63 19.89
CA GLU A 59 5.19 -13.70 20.58
C GLU A 59 4.85 -13.64 22.06
N GLY A 60 4.47 -14.79 22.61
CA GLY A 60 4.55 -15.03 24.05
C GLY A 60 3.28 -15.52 24.73
N SER A 61 3.03 -16.83 24.64
CA SER A 61 2.62 -17.59 25.82
C SER A 61 3.08 -19.03 25.70
N GLU A 62 4.35 -19.26 26.00
CA GLU A 62 4.75 -20.51 26.64
C GLU A 62 3.96 -20.64 27.95
N THR A 63 2.87 -21.41 27.95
CA THR A 63 2.44 -22.09 29.18
C THR A 63 2.20 -23.56 28.87
N GLU A 64 3.07 -24.39 29.44
CA GLU A 64 3.00 -25.84 29.52
C GLU A 64 1.58 -26.36 29.74
N GLY A 65 1.09 -27.16 28.79
CA GLY A 65 -0.10 -28.00 28.96
C GLY A 65 0.30 -29.47 29.01
N ASN A 66 0.69 -29.93 30.20
CA ASN A 66 0.80 -31.36 30.53
C ASN A 66 -0.61 -32.00 30.50
N ALA A 67 -0.81 -33.00 29.64
CA ALA A 67 -1.85 -34.03 29.76
C ALA A 67 -1.49 -35.28 28.93
#